data_AF-A0A9D7DRV5-F1
#
_entry.id   AF-A0A9D7DRV5-F1
#
_cell.length_a   1.000
_cell.length_b   1.000
_cell.length_c   1.000
_cell.angle_alpha   90.00
_cell.angle_beta   90.00
_cell.angle_gamma   90.00
#
_symmetry.space_group_name_H-M   'P 1'
#
loop_
_entity.id
_entity.type
_entity.pdbx_description
1 polymer ?
#
loop_
_entity_poly.entity_id
_entity_poly.type
_entity_poly.pdbx_seq_one_letter_code
_entity_poly.pdbx_strand_id
1 'polypeptide(L)' 'MNPPAPQGLVVATAGNDARLDWNPVEAATYQIWYTTDPQGAFATLAGVTADTFFFDTNAVTTDEQRFYIVKAVAE' A
#
# COMPACT_ATOMS: atom_id res chain seq x y z
N MET A 1 -10.21 -13.73 -12.84
CA MET A 1 -9.26 -12.86 -13.56
C MET A 1 -8.37 -12.21 -12.50
N ASN A 2 -7.06 -12.09 -12.73
CA ASN A 2 -6.22 -11.28 -11.84
C ASN A 2 -6.28 -9.82 -12.34
N PRO A 3 -6.82 -8.88 -11.57
CA PRO A 3 -6.92 -7.49 -12.01
C PRO A 3 -5.51 -6.91 -12.26
N PRO A 4 -5.39 -5.89 -13.13
CA PRO A 4 -4.12 -5.22 -13.35
C PRO A 4 -3.62 -4.57 -12.04
N ALA A 5 -2.30 -4.46 -11.90
CA ALA A 5 -1.73 -3.74 -10.77
C ALA A 5 -2.19 -2.26 -10.79
N PRO A 6 -2.56 -1.69 -9.62
CA PRO A 6 -2.83 -0.26 -9.51
C PRO A 6 -1.63 0.55 -9.98
N GLN A 7 -1.90 1.65 -10.68
CA GLN A 7 -0.88 2.58 -11.16
C GLN A 7 -0.89 3.87 -10.35
N GLY A 8 0.16 4.68 -10.49
CA GLY A 8 0.21 6.00 -9.86
C GLY A 8 0.30 5.95 -8.34
N LEU A 9 0.86 4.87 -7.77
CA LEU A 9 1.13 4.80 -6.33
C LEU A 9 2.05 5.96 -5.93
N VAL A 10 1.55 6.83 -5.07
CA VAL A 10 2.31 7.90 -4.43
C VAL A 10 2.28 7.70 -2.92
N VAL A 11 3.38 8.02 -2.26
CA VAL A 11 3.52 7.94 -0.80
C VAL A 11 3.96 9.29 -0.29
N ALA A 12 3.20 9.84 0.66
CA ALA A 12 3.48 11.13 1.28
C ALA A 12 3.43 11.01 2.80
N THR A 13 4.33 11.71 3.49
CA THR A 13 4.26 11.84 4.95
C THR A 13 3.07 12.71 5.33
N ALA A 14 2.24 12.23 6.25
CA ALA A 14 1.06 12.91 6.76
C ALA A 14 1.11 12.91 8.30
N GLY A 15 1.81 13.89 8.89
CA GLY A 15 2.06 13.90 10.34
C GLY A 15 3.01 12.77 10.75
N ASN A 16 2.55 11.87 11.62
CA ASN A 16 3.29 10.67 12.05
C ASN A 16 2.95 9.42 11.23
N ASP A 17 2.17 9.58 10.16
CA ASP A 17 1.70 8.49 9.32
C ASP A 17 2.29 8.62 7.90
N ALA A 18 2.32 7.52 7.16
CA ALA A 18 2.51 7.56 5.71
C ALA A 18 1.16 7.37 5.02
N ARG A 19 0.77 8.33 4.18
CA ARG A 19 -0.39 8.23 3.31
C ARG A 19 0.02 7.67 1.96
N LEU A 20 -0.62 6.59 1.55
CA LEU A 20 -0.49 5.98 0.25
C LEU A 20 -1.75 6.30 -0.55
N ASP A 21 -1.61 6.76 -1.79
CA ASP A 21 -2.72 6.97 -2.73
C ASP A 21 -2.40 6.28 -4.06
N TRP A 22 -3.39 5.69 -4.72
CA TRP A 22 -3.23 5.02 -6.02
C TRP A 22 -4.46 5.20 -6.92
N ASN A 23 -4.30 4.93 -8.22
CA ASN A 23 -5.43 4.98 -9.15
C ASN A 23 -6.36 3.78 -8.98
N PRO A 24 -7.69 3.96 -9.07
CA PRO A 24 -8.65 2.87 -8.97
C PRO A 24 -8.48 1.86 -10.11
N VAL A 25 -8.71 0.59 -9.77
CA VAL A 25 -8.90 -0.52 -10.68
C VAL A 25 -10.36 -0.96 -10.60
N GLU A 26 -11.00 -1.14 -11.75
CA GLU A 26 -12.41 -1.52 -11.84
C GLU A 26 -12.68 -2.88 -11.18
N ALA A 27 -13.76 -2.95 -10.38
CA ALA A 27 -14.20 -4.17 -9.66
C ALA A 27 -13.09 -4.82 -8.83
N ALA A 28 -12.31 -4.00 -8.11
CA ALA A 28 -11.20 -4.46 -7.28
C ALA A 28 -11.20 -3.85 -5.87
N THR A 29 -10.77 -4.66 -4.92
CA THR A 29 -10.26 -4.25 -3.61
C THR A 29 -8.74 -4.31 -3.58
N TYR A 30 -8.10 -3.74 -2.56
CA TYR A 30 -6.65 -3.57 -2.52
C TYR A 30 -6.05 -4.17 -1.26
N GLN A 31 -5.00 -4.98 -1.43
CA GLN A 31 -4.13 -5.43 -0.35
C GLN A 31 -2.86 -4.59 -0.35
N ILE A 32 -2.48 -4.11 0.84
CA ILE A 32 -1.28 -3.29 1.01
C ILE A 32 -0.21 -4.15 1.67
N TRP A 33 0.98 -4.11 1.07
CA TRP A 33 2.15 -4.85 1.50
C TRP A 33 3.31 -3.90 1.71
N TYR A 34 4.20 -4.22 2.64
CA TYR A 34 5.38 -3.42 2.91
C TYR A 34 6.62 -4.28 3.21
N THR A 35 7.79 -3.67 3.06
CA THR A 35 9.08 -4.20 3.54
C THR A 35 9.95 -3.05 4.01
N THR A 36 10.86 -3.31 4.96
CA THR A 36 11.95 -2.40 5.36
C THR A 36 13.28 -2.77 4.70
N ASP A 37 13.36 -3.94 4.06
CA ASP A 37 14.49 -4.39 3.27
C ASP A 37 14.08 -4.38 1.78
N PRO A 38 14.69 -3.53 0.93
CA PRO A 38 14.36 -3.47 -0.49
C PRO A 38 14.70 -4.76 -1.26
N GLN A 39 15.54 -5.63 -0.71
CA GLN A 39 15.81 -6.97 -1.24
C GLN A 39 15.06 -8.08 -0.49
N GLY A 40 14.33 -7.72 0.56
CA GLY A 40 13.58 -8.62 1.42
C GLY A 40 12.20 -8.99 0.89
N ALA A 41 11.55 -9.91 1.61
CA ALA A 41 10.17 -10.28 1.33
C ALA A 41 9.20 -9.22 1.84
N PHE A 42 8.16 -8.96 1.06
CA PHE A 42 7.05 -8.12 1.50
C PHE A 42 6.15 -8.87 2.47
N ALA A 43 5.73 -8.19 3.54
CA ALA A 43 4.71 -8.66 4.46
C ALA A 43 3.40 -7.89 4.23
N THR A 44 2.26 -8.51 4.54
CA THR A 44 0.96 -7.84 4.50
C THR A 44 0.93 -6.75 5.57
N LEU A 45 0.74 -5.50 5.16
CA LEU A 45 0.55 -4.37 6.06
C LEU A 45 -0.91 -4.25 6.48
N ALA A 46 -1.81 -4.37 5.52
CA ALA A 46 -3.24 -4.28 5.72
C ALA A 46 -3.99 -5.24 4.81
N GLY A 47 -5.17 -5.67 5.28
CA GLY A 47 -6.09 -6.51 4.52
C GLY A 47 -6.67 -5.80 3.29
N VAL A 48 -7.76 -6.37 2.74
CA VAL A 48 -8.45 -5.78 1.58
C VAL A 48 -9.22 -4.51 1.99
N THR A 49 -9.00 -3.41 1.26
CA THR A 49 -9.83 -2.19 1.32
C THR A 49 -10.47 -1.89 -0.03
N ALA A 50 -11.64 -1.25 -0.04
CA ALA A 50 -12.26 -0.72 -1.27
C ALA A 50 -11.79 0.72 -1.58
N ASP A 51 -11.15 1.39 -0.62
CA ASP A 51 -10.61 2.73 -0.80
C ASP A 51 -9.40 2.73 -1.73
N THR A 52 -9.14 3.87 -2.37
CA THR A 52 -7.94 4.09 -3.21
C THR A 52 -6.81 4.77 -2.45
N PHE A 53 -6.85 4.71 -1.12
CA PHE A 53 -5.84 5.27 -0.23
C PHE A 53 -5.69 4.42 1.03
N PHE A 54 -4.55 4.54 1.71
CA PHE A 54 -4.27 3.90 2.99
C PHE A 54 -3.35 4.75 3.86
N PHE A 55 -3.58 4.75 5.18
CA PHE A 55 -2.68 5.39 6.15
C PHE A 55 -1.91 4.32 6.92
N ASP A 56 -0.59 4.24 6.70
CA ASP A 56 0.32 3.46 7.54
C ASP A 56 0.70 4.31 8.77
N THR A 57 -0.07 4.14 9.84
CA THR A 57 0.10 4.90 11.09
C THR A 57 1.34 4.47 11.91
N ASN A 58 2.04 3.43 11.46
CA ASN A 58 3.28 2.96 12.08
C ASN A 58 4.52 3.29 11.23
N ALA A 59 4.36 3.97 10.09
CA ALA A 59 5.45 4.20 9.16
C ALA A 59 6.55 5.11 9.72
N VAL A 60 6.16 6.18 10.42
CA VAL A 60 7.10 7.22 10.87
C VAL A 60 7.62 6.94 12.28
N THR A 61 6.97 6.05 13.03
CA THR A 61 7.37 5.73 14.41
C THR A 61 8.62 4.87 14.51
N THR A 62 9.02 4.18 13.43
CA THR A 62 10.16 3.27 13.43
C THR A 62 11.45 3.87 12.88
N ASP A 63 11.43 5.09 12.31
CA ASP A 63 12.56 5.74 11.61
C ASP A 63 13.21 4.85 10.52
N GLU A 64 12.46 3.86 10.03
CA GLU A 64 12.90 2.92 9.00
C GLU A 64 12.30 3.31 7.66
N GLN A 65 13.11 3.29 6.60
CA GLN A 65 12.60 3.41 5.25
C GLN A 65 11.72 2.21 4.93
N ARG A 66 10.48 2.47 4.52
CA ARG A 66 9.53 1.45 4.07
C ARG A 66 9.31 1.53 2.57
N PHE A 67 9.17 0.37 1.96
CA PHE A 67 8.80 0.20 0.57
C PHE A 67 7.42 -0.45 0.53
N TYR A 68 6.56 0.01 -0.37
CA TYR A 68 5.16 -0.39 -0.42
C TYR A 68 4.79 -0.98 -1.78
N ILE A 69 3.93 -2.00 -1.74
CA ILE A 69 3.25 -2.54 -2.92
C ILE A 69 1.76 -2.54 -2.63
N VAL A 70 0.98 -2.10 -3.62
CA VAL A 70 -0.49 -2.22 -3.60
C VAL A 70 -0.89 -3.23 -4.66
N LYS A 71 -1.64 -4.25 -4.25
CA LYS A 71 -2.14 -5.29 -5.14
C LYS A 71 -3.65 -5.19 -5.25
N ALA A 72 -4.16 -5.08 -6.48
CA ALA A 72 -5.58 -5.23 -6.76
C ALA A 72 -5.99 -6.71 -6.62
N VAL A 73 -7.16 -6.93 -6.03
CA VAL A 73 -7.81 -8.23 -5.86
C VAL A 73 -9.22 -8.07 -6.39
N ALA A 74 -9.61 -8.94 -7.33
CA ALA A 74 -10.97 -8.90 -7.88
C ALA A 74 -11.99 -9.14 -6.76
N GLU A 75 -13.10 -8.42 -6.82
CA GLU A 75 -14.27 -8.70 -5.96
C GLU A 75 -14.94 -10.04 -6.27
#